data_AF-A0A928NY24-F1
#
_entry.id   AF-A0A928NY24-F1
#
_cell.length_a   1.000
_cell.length_b   1.000
_cell.length_c   1.000
_cell.angle_alpha   90.00
_cell.angle_beta   90.00
_cell.angle_gamma   90.00
#
_symmetry.space_group_name_H-M   'P 1'
#
loop_
_entity.id
_entity.type
_entity.pdbx_description
1 polymer ?
#
loop_
_entity_poly.entity_id
_entity_poly.type
_entity_poly.pdbx_seq_one_letter_code
_entity_poly.pdbx_strand_id
1 'polypeptide(L)' 'MKKQFIKATREYSTLDKFVPAPLFRKSFLINAPLSNADVSVCGLGFYRLFINGTEITKGHIAPYISNPDQVKIIR' A
#
# COMPACT_ATOMS: atom_id res chain seq x y z
N MET A 1 24.20 0.71 14.19
CA MET A 1 23.11 -0.28 13.97
C MET A 1 21.90 0.45 13.40
N LYS A 2 21.47 0.13 12.17
CA LYS A 2 20.37 0.85 11.49
C LYS A 2 19.04 0.41 12.11
N LYS A 3 18.30 1.32 12.75
CA LYS A 3 16.95 1.02 13.28
C LYS A 3 16.02 0.75 12.09
N GLN A 4 15.66 -0.51 11.86
CA GLN A 4 14.61 -0.88 10.91
C GLN A 4 13.26 -0.70 11.59
N PHE A 5 12.42 0.17 11.02
CA PHE A 5 11.04 0.30 11.46
C PHE A 5 10.26 -0.93 11.00
N ILE A 6 9.63 -1.64 11.94
CA ILE A 6 8.83 -2.85 11.66
C ILE A 6 7.34 -2.50 11.64
N LYS A 7 6.83 -1.82 12.68
CA LYS A 7 5.43 -1.36 12.77
C LYS A 7 5.28 -0.29 13.86
N ALA A 8 4.27 0.58 13.70
CA ALA A 8 3.91 1.57 14.71
C ALA A 8 2.98 1.00 15.79
N THR A 9 2.10 0.05 15.42
CA THR A 9 1.10 -0.54 16.31
C THR A 9 0.76 -1.97 15.90
N ARG A 10 0.10 -2.71 16.79
CA ARG A 10 -0.51 -4.02 16.51
C ARG A 10 -2.02 -3.94 16.24
N GLU A 11 -2.60 -2.76 16.41
CA GLU A 11 -4.02 -2.49 16.25
C GLU A 11 -4.43 -2.51 14.78
N TYR A 12 -5.65 -2.99 14.51
CA TYR A 12 -6.28 -2.99 13.20
C TYR A 12 -7.80 -2.85 13.37
N SER A 13 -8.49 -2.40 12.33
CA SER A 13 -9.95 -2.22 12.38
C SER A 13 -10.68 -3.56 12.45
N THR A 14 -11.66 -3.63 13.33
CA THR A 14 -12.64 -4.71 13.41
C THR A 14 -14.05 -4.14 13.21
N LEU A 15 -15.08 -4.99 13.25
CA LEU A 15 -16.48 -4.52 13.18
C LEU A 15 -16.84 -3.61 14.37
N ASP A 16 -16.28 -3.88 15.56
CA ASP A 16 -16.60 -3.15 16.79
C ASP A 16 -15.63 -2.00 17.11
N LYS A 17 -14.40 -2.06 16.55
CA LYS A 17 -13.34 -1.09 16.81
C LYS A 17 -12.79 -0.53 15.52
N PHE A 18 -13.07 0.75 15.27
CA PHE A 18 -12.47 1.47 14.16
C PHE A 18 -11.05 1.92 14.49
N VAL A 19 -10.09 1.54 13.65
CA VAL A 19 -8.70 2.00 13.70
C VAL A 19 -8.39 2.77 12.40
N PRO A 20 -7.91 4.03 12.48
CA PRO A 20 -7.56 4.78 11.29
C PRO A 20 -6.53 4.06 10.41
N ALA A 21 -6.71 4.12 9.09
CA ALA A 21 -5.74 3.56 8.16
C ALA A 21 -4.37 4.27 8.28
N PRO A 22 -3.26 3.54 8.27
CA PRO A 22 -1.93 4.14 8.35
C PRO A 22 -1.58 4.91 7.07
N LEU A 23 -0.88 6.04 7.22
CA LEU A 23 -0.35 6.82 6.10
C LEU A 23 1.14 6.51 5.90
N PHE A 24 1.47 6.00 4.71
CA PHE A 24 2.86 5.85 4.26
C PHE A 24 3.20 6.94 3.25
N ARG A 25 4.34 7.62 3.44
CA ARG A 25 4.80 8.69 2.55
C ARG A 25 6.29 8.58 2.28
N LYS A 26 6.67 8.75 1.02
CA LYS A 26 8.06 8.84 0.57
C LYS A 26 8.19 9.96 -0.47
N SER A 27 9.31 10.67 -0.42
CA SER A 27 9.72 11.62 -1.46
C SER A 27 11.08 11.19 -1.99
N PHE A 28 11.29 11.41 -3.29
CA PHE A 28 12.54 11.14 -4.00
C PHE A 28 12.68 12.12 -5.17
N LEU A 29 13.91 12.26 -5.67
CA LEU A 29 14.23 13.12 -6.83
C LEU A 29 14.42 12.26 -8.08
N ILE A 30 14.08 12.83 -9.23
CA ILE A 30 14.27 12.22 -10.55
C ILE A 30 15.19 13.16 -11.33
N ASN A 31 16.41 12.70 -11.63
CA ASN A 31 17.46 13.54 -12.23
C ASN A 31 17.60 13.32 -13.76
N ALA A 32 16.63 12.65 -14.39
CA ALA A 32 16.63 12.34 -15.82
C ALA A 32 15.23 12.47 -16.41
N PRO A 33 15.11 12.74 -17.74
CA PRO A 33 13.82 12.73 -18.41
C PRO A 33 13.12 11.37 -18.29
N LEU A 34 11.82 11.37 -18.04
CA LEU A 34 10.98 10.18 -17.96
C LEU A 34 10.12 10.06 -19.22
N SER A 35 10.18 8.91 -19.88
CA SER A 35 9.27 8.55 -20.98
C SER A 35 8.03 7.80 -20.49
N ASN A 36 8.18 6.97 -19.47
CA ASN A 36 7.11 6.17 -18.85
C ASN A 36 7.46 5.88 -17.38
N ALA A 37 6.44 5.62 -16.55
CA ALA A 37 6.58 5.14 -15.18
C ALA A 37 5.41 4.21 -14.81
N ASP A 38 5.74 3.06 -14.25
CA ASP A 38 4.77 2.10 -13.70
C ASP A 38 4.84 2.05 -12.17
N VAL A 39 3.69 1.83 -11.54
CA VAL A 39 3.61 1.60 -10.10
C VAL A 39 2.97 0.24 -9.81
N SER A 40 3.73 -0.63 -9.15
CA SER A 40 3.23 -1.89 -8.61
C SER A 40 3.06 -1.75 -7.11
N VAL A 41 1.82 -1.85 -6.64
CA VAL A 41 1.48 -1.77 -5.21
C VAL A 41 0.43 -2.83 -4.86
N CYS A 42 0.62 -3.47 -3.72
CA CYS A 42 -0.33 -4.37 -3.09
C CYS A 42 -0.23 -4.20 -1.57
N GLY A 43 -1.29 -4.53 -0.85
CA GLY A 43 -1.32 -4.52 0.60
C GLY A 43 -2.34 -5.52 1.12
N LEU A 44 -2.15 -6.00 2.35
CA LEU A 44 -3.18 -6.73 3.07
C LEU A 44 -4.20 -5.73 3.61
N GLY A 45 -5.46 -5.86 3.21
CA GLY A 45 -6.49 -4.85 3.44
C GLY A 45 -6.69 -3.97 2.21
N PHE A 46 -6.96 -2.68 2.41
CA PHE A 46 -7.26 -1.72 1.33
C PHE A 46 -6.28 -0.56 1.32
N TYR A 47 -6.09 0.07 0.16
CA TYR A 47 -5.24 1.25 0.03
C TYR A 47 -5.85 2.33 -0.86
N ARG A 48 -5.37 3.56 -0.67
CA ARG A 48 -5.48 4.65 -1.64
C ARG A 48 -4.07 5.13 -1.98
N LEU A 49 -3.79 5.32 -3.26
CA LEU A 49 -2.47 5.74 -3.73
C LEU A 49 -2.55 7.14 -4.33
N PHE A 50 -1.66 8.01 -3.87
CA PHE A 50 -1.50 9.36 -4.37
C PHE A 50 -0.09 9.58 -4.88
N ILE A 51 0.05 10.11 -6.09
CA ILE A 51 1.32 10.59 -6.63
C ILE A 51 1.19 12.10 -6.84
N ASN A 52 2.04 12.88 -6.17
CA ASN A 52 2.06 14.34 -6.24
C ASN A 52 0.67 14.98 -6.00
N GLY A 53 -0.09 14.43 -5.05
CA GLY A 53 -1.44 14.89 -4.69
C GLY A 53 -2.58 14.36 -5.57
N THR A 54 -2.27 13.71 -6.69
CA THR A 54 -3.29 13.11 -7.58
C THR A 54 -3.56 11.68 -7.15
N GLU A 55 -4.84 11.33 -6.94
CA GLU A 55 -5.24 9.95 -6.67
C GLU A 55 -5.14 9.11 -7.95
N ILE A 56 -4.41 8.01 -7.87
CA ILE A 56 -4.23 7.04 -8.96
C ILE A 56 -4.58 5.62 -8.53
N THR A 57 -5.40 5.48 -7.48
CA THR A 57 -5.91 4.21 -7.00
C THR A 57 -6.61 3.47 -8.15
N LYS A 58 -6.24 2.21 -8.41
CA LYS A 58 -6.76 1.41 -9.54
C LYS A 58 -8.29 1.32 -9.57
N GLY A 59 -8.92 1.30 -8.40
CA GLY A 59 -10.36 1.24 -8.24
C GLY A 59 -10.75 1.27 -6.77
N HIS A 60 -12.05 1.39 -6.51
CA HIS A 60 -12.58 1.30 -5.15
C HIS A 60 -12.20 -0.04 -4.53
N ILE A 61 -11.79 -0.03 -3.25
CA ILE A 61 -11.51 -1.25 -2.48
C ILE A 61 -10.29 -2.03 -3.04
N ALA A 62 -9.38 -1.38 -3.81
CA ALA A 62 -8.13 -2.01 -4.24
C ALA A 62 -7.30 -2.50 -3.02
N PRO A 63 -6.65 -3.69 -3.09
CA PRO A 63 -6.44 -4.58 -4.25
C PRO A 63 -7.57 -5.61 -4.49
N TYR A 64 -8.78 -5.36 -3.99
CA TYR A 64 -9.93 -6.27 -3.96
C TYR A 64 -9.75 -7.42 -2.96
N ILE A 65 -10.86 -7.99 -2.50
CA ILE A 65 -10.84 -9.04 -1.49
C ILE A 65 -10.38 -10.36 -2.12
N SER A 66 -9.35 -10.96 -1.55
CA SER A 66 -8.85 -12.29 -1.88
C SER A 66 -8.43 -13.03 -0.62
N ASN A 67 -8.27 -14.36 -0.67
CA ASN A 67 -7.67 -15.11 0.43
C ASN A 67 -6.14 -14.85 0.49
N PRO A 68 -5.62 -14.11 1.50
CA PRO A 68 -4.20 -13.76 1.57
C PRO A 68 -3.32 -14.97 1.94
N ASP A 69 -3.89 -15.99 2.57
CA ASP A 69 -3.17 -17.21 2.99
C ASP A 69 -3.12 -18.27 1.89
N GLN A 70 -3.80 -18.04 0.76
CA GLN A 70 -3.80 -18.97 -0.35
C GLN A 70 -2.43 -19.02 -1.02
N VAL A 71 -1.67 -20.08 -0.74
CA VAL A 71 -0.49 -20.44 -1.50
C VAL A 71 -0.92 -20.88 -2.90
N LYS A 72 -0.64 -20.06 -3.92
CA LYS A 72 -0.78 -20.49 -5.31
C LYS A 72 0.42 -21.38 -5.66
N ILE A 73 0.17 -22.68 -5.85
CA ILE A 73 1.10 -23.55 -6.57
C ILE A 73 0.98 -23.17 -8.05
N ILE A 74 1.98 -22.47 -8.57
CA ILE A 74 2.10 -22.20 -9.99
C ILE A 74 2.56 -23.53 -10.62
N ARG A 75 1.72 -24.17 -11.43
CA ARG A 75 2.11 -25.31 -12.26
C ARG A 75 2.81 -24.81 -13.52
#